data_AF-A0A2K3Q786-F1
#
_entry.id   AF-A0A2K3Q786-F1
#
_cell.length_a   1.000
_cell.length_b   1.000
_cell.length_c   1.000
_cell.angle_alpha   90.00
_cell.angle_beta   90.00
_cell.angle_gamma   90.00
#
_symmetry.space_group_name_H-M   'P 1'
#
loop_
_entity.id
_entity.type
_entity.pdbx_description
1 polymer ?
#
loop_
_entity_poly.entity_id
_entity_poly.type
_entity_poly.pdbx_seq_one_letter_code
_entity_poly.pdbx_strand_id
1 'polypeptide(L)'
;MPSVKNPNGPSKNRLAARATKAKAQRQKRSQEAKNKISKTDSTRGARPGLLPTSGPRAKLSAKKARKLEKKTGYAMRRRMEAEGEAEMKGES
;
A
#
# COMPACT_ATOMS: atom_id res chain seq x y z
N MET A 1 33.67 -11.88 -15.10
CA MET A 1 34.72 -12.87 -15.36
C MET A 1 34.91 -13.74 -14.13
N PRO A 2 35.07 -15.06 -14.31
CA PRO A 2 35.46 -15.97 -13.23
C PRO A 2 36.83 -15.58 -12.64
N SER A 3 37.11 -15.99 -11.40
CA SER A 3 38.41 -15.70 -10.77
C SER A 3 39.52 -16.47 -11.50
N VAL A 4 40.63 -15.80 -11.84
CA VAL A 4 41.81 -16.45 -12.44
C VAL A 4 42.38 -17.55 -11.52
N LYS A 5 42.23 -17.39 -10.20
CA LYS A 5 42.71 -18.34 -9.17
C LYS A 5 41.73 -19.47 -8.85
N ASN A 6 40.44 -19.27 -9.13
CA ASN A 6 39.40 -20.28 -8.92
C ASN A 6 38.32 -20.07 -9.99
N PRO A 7 38.45 -20.72 -11.16
CA PRO A 7 37.53 -20.51 -12.28
C PRO A 7 36.09 -20.96 -11.94
N ASN A 8 35.94 -21.85 -10.96
CA ASN A 8 34.63 -22.31 -10.45
C ASN A 8 33.99 -21.30 -9.49
N GLY A 9 34.75 -20.29 -9.05
CA GLY A 9 34.32 -19.26 -8.10
C GLY A 9 34.10 -17.89 -8.75
N PRO A 10 33.18 -17.07 -8.20
CA PRO A 10 33.06 -15.68 -8.60
C PRO A 10 34.35 -14.91 -8.26
N SER A 11 34.75 -13.98 -9.13
CA SER A 11 35.88 -13.09 -8.85
C SER A 11 35.62 -12.17 -7.65
N LYS A 12 36.69 -11.68 -7.00
CA LYS A 12 36.60 -10.73 -5.87
C LYS A 12 35.73 -9.52 -6.20
N ASN A 13 35.87 -8.97 -7.41
CA ASN A 13 35.08 -7.83 -7.87
C ASN A 13 33.59 -8.17 -7.96
N ARG A 14 33.25 -9.40 -8.37
CA ARG A 14 31.86 -9.88 -8.41
C ARG A 14 31.28 -10.05 -7.01
N LEU A 15 32.07 -10.50 -6.03
CA LEU A 15 31.66 -10.58 -4.63
C LEU A 15 31.41 -9.18 -4.05
N ALA A 16 32.32 -8.23 -4.28
CA ALA A 16 32.16 -6.84 -3.87
C ALA A 16 30.88 -6.22 -4.47
N ALA A 17 30.65 -6.38 -5.78
CA ALA A 17 29.44 -5.88 -6.44
C ALA A 17 28.14 -6.52 -5.90
N ARG A 18 28.17 -7.81 -5.54
CA ARG A 18 27.03 -8.47 -4.89
C ARG A 18 26.77 -7.89 -3.50
N ALA A 19 27.82 -7.67 -2.71
CA ALA A 19 27.70 -7.09 -1.37
C ALA A 19 27.16 -5.65 -1.41
N THR A 20 27.64 -4.81 -2.34
CA THR A 20 27.11 -3.45 -2.51
C THR A 20 25.65 -3.45 -2.94
N LYS A 21 25.27 -4.33 -3.89
CA LYS A 21 23.86 -4.51 -4.29
C LYS A 21 22.98 -4.94 -3.12
N ALA A 22 23.43 -5.90 -2.31
CA ALA A 22 22.71 -6.38 -1.14
C ALA A 22 22.54 -5.26 -0.09
N LYS A 23 23.60 -4.48 0.18
CA LYS A 23 23.56 -3.31 1.08
C LYS A 23 22.53 -2.28 0.60
N ALA A 24 22.54 -1.93 -0.69
CA ALA A 24 21.59 -0.97 -1.27
C ALA A 24 20.14 -1.48 -1.17
N GLN A 25 19.90 -2.77 -1.41
CA GLN A 25 18.57 -3.37 -1.23
C GLN A 25 18.12 -3.34 0.24
N ARG A 26 19.01 -3.68 1.19
CA ARG A 26 18.71 -3.62 2.63
C ARG A 26 18.36 -2.20 3.07
N GLN A 27 19.11 -1.19 2.61
CA GLN A 27 18.82 0.21 2.91
C GLN A 27 17.44 0.62 2.39
N LYS A 28 17.08 0.27 1.14
CA LYS A 28 15.75 0.55 0.58
C LYS A 28 14.63 -0.08 1.42
N ARG A 29 14.75 -1.37 1.75
CA ARG A 29 13.77 -2.10 2.59
C ARG A 29 13.64 -1.49 3.98
N SER A 30 14.75 -1.09 4.60
CA SER A 30 14.73 -0.46 5.92
C SER A 30 14.00 0.89 5.89
N GLN A 31 14.19 1.70 4.86
CA GLN A 31 13.50 2.98 4.73
C GLN A 31 12.01 2.83 4.43
N GLU A 32 11.63 1.83 3.63
CA GLU A 32 10.23 1.45 3.41
C GLU A 32 9.57 1.01 4.73
N ALA A 33 10.23 0.17 5.52
CA ALA A 33 9.73 -0.32 6.81
C ALA A 33 9.59 0.80 7.86
N LYS A 34 10.55 1.73 7.92
CA LYS A 34 10.51 2.87 8.85
C LYS A 34 9.28 3.76 8.64
N ASN A 35 8.98 4.06 7.38
CA ASN A 35 7.92 5.00 7.04
C ASN A 35 6.56 4.31 6.83
N LYS A 36 6.52 2.97 6.75
CA LYS A 36 5.33 2.17 6.41
C LYS A 36 4.67 2.60 5.08
N ILE A 37 5.42 3.25 4.20
CA ILE A 37 4.96 3.71 2.89
C ILE A 37 5.38 2.67 1.86
N SER A 38 4.41 2.16 1.10
CA SER A 38 4.70 1.23 0.01
C SER A 38 5.48 1.92 -1.10
N LYS A 39 6.31 1.17 -1.83
CA LYS A 39 7.05 1.71 -2.98
C LYS A 39 6.13 2.30 -4.05
N THR A 40 4.96 1.70 -4.28
CA THR A 40 3.98 2.23 -5.25
C THR A 40 3.38 3.56 -4.79
N ASP A 41 3.20 3.74 -3.49
CA ASP A 41 2.69 4.97 -2.92
C ASP A 41 3.76 6.07 -2.92
N SER A 42 5.03 5.72 -2.64
CA SER A 42 6.14 6.68 -2.74
C SER A 42 6.37 7.17 -4.16
N THR A 43 6.21 6.32 -5.19
CA THR A 43 6.25 6.75 -6.60
C THR A 43 5.12 7.70 -6.97
N ARG A 44 4.00 7.67 -6.23
CA ARG A 44 2.87 8.61 -6.38
C ARG A 44 2.99 9.82 -5.44
N GLY A 45 4.17 10.07 -4.87
CA GLY A 45 4.45 11.24 -4.04
C GLY A 45 4.17 11.08 -2.55
N ALA A 46 3.84 9.88 -2.05
CA ALA A 46 3.65 9.68 -0.61
C ALA A 46 4.97 9.84 0.16
N ARG A 47 4.92 10.55 1.28
CA ARG A 47 6.05 10.83 2.20
C ARG A 47 5.55 10.70 3.64
N PRO A 48 6.43 10.60 4.66
CA PRO A 48 5.97 10.61 6.05
C PRO A 48 5.10 11.84 6.31
N GLY A 49 3.87 11.62 6.80
CA GLY A 49 2.87 12.68 7.03
C GLY A 49 2.10 13.14 5.78
N LEU A 50 2.45 12.66 4.57
CA LEU A 50 1.79 13.04 3.32
C LEU A 50 1.29 11.81 2.55
N LEU A 51 -0.01 11.75 2.33
CA LEU A 51 -0.65 10.70 1.55
C LEU A 51 -0.31 10.82 0.05
N PRO A 52 -0.44 9.71 -0.72
CA PRO A 52 -0.31 9.75 -2.18
C PRO A 52 -1.23 10.79 -2.82
N THR A 53 -0.82 11.33 -3.96
CA THR A 53 -1.64 12.26 -4.75
C THR A 53 -2.71 11.53 -5.57
N SER A 54 -2.51 10.24 -5.85
CA SER A 54 -3.38 9.43 -6.71
C SER A 54 -3.47 7.97 -6.24
N GLY A 55 -4.46 7.25 -6.76
CA GLY A 55 -4.70 5.85 -6.45
C GLY A 55 -5.60 5.62 -5.22
N PRO A 56 -5.77 4.37 -4.79
CA PRO A 56 -6.76 3.99 -3.78
C PRO A 56 -6.46 4.56 -2.39
N ARG A 57 -5.20 4.87 -2.10
CA ARG A 57 -4.74 5.44 -0.82
C ARG A 57 -4.65 6.97 -0.84
N ALA A 58 -5.01 7.61 -1.94
CA ALA A 58 -5.01 9.06 -2.02
C ALA A 58 -6.07 9.67 -1.11
N LYS A 59 -5.75 10.83 -0.53
CA LYS A 59 -6.69 11.56 0.32
C LYS A 59 -7.90 12.00 -0.50
N LEU A 60 -9.10 11.63 -0.05
CA LEU A 60 -10.33 12.18 -0.60
C LEU A 60 -10.48 13.65 -0.19
N SER A 61 -11.00 14.47 -1.09
CA SER A 61 -11.38 15.83 -0.73
C SER A 61 -12.48 15.81 0.33
N ALA A 62 -12.46 16.77 1.26
CA ALA A 62 -13.43 16.81 2.37
C ALA A 62 -14.88 16.81 1.88
N LYS A 63 -15.16 17.50 0.76
CA LYS A 63 -16.48 17.51 0.12
C LYS A 63 -16.90 16.13 -0.37
N LYS A 64 -15.97 15.36 -0.95
CA LYS A 64 -16.25 14.00 -1.46
C LYS A 64 -16.44 13.01 -0.32
N ALA A 65 -15.63 13.09 0.73
CA ALA A 65 -15.78 12.27 1.94
C ALA A 65 -17.17 12.46 2.57
N ARG A 66 -17.57 13.72 2.83
CA ARG A 66 -18.90 14.04 3.38
C ARG A 66 -20.06 13.53 2.51
N LYS A 67 -19.93 13.60 1.18
CA LYS A 67 -20.94 13.06 0.26
C LYS A 67 -21.03 11.54 0.34
N LEU A 68 -19.90 10.86 0.50
CA LEU A 68 -19.85 9.41 0.63
C LEU A 68 -20.51 8.97 1.95
N GLU A 69 -20.17 9.60 3.07
CA GLU A 69 -20.77 9.35 4.39
C GLU A 69 -22.30 9.52 4.38
N LYS A 70 -22.80 10.59 3.74
CA LYS A 70 -24.25 10.80 3.58
C LYS A 70 -24.90 9.66 2.79
N LYS A 71 -24.29 9.26 1.67
CA LYS A 71 -24.81 8.17 0.82
C LYS A 71 -24.82 6.84 1.57
N THR A 72 -23.76 6.52 2.31
CA THR A 72 -23.70 5.30 3.12
C THR A 72 -24.75 5.33 4.24
N GLY A 73 -24.96 6.48 4.89
CA GLY A 73 -26.01 6.63 5.89
C GLY A 73 -27.42 6.39 5.34
N TYR A 74 -27.74 6.94 4.15
CA TYR A 74 -29.03 6.66 3.50
C TYR A 74 -29.17 5.20 3.06
N ALA A 75 -28.09 4.59 2.58
CA ALA A 75 -28.11 3.19 2.18
C ALA A 75 -28.34 2.26 3.38
N MET A 76 -27.70 2.54 4.53
CA MET A 76 -27.93 1.77 5.76
C MET A 76 -29.37 1.92 6.25
N ARG A 77 -29.93 3.13 6.22
CA ARG A 77 -31.32 3.36 6.64
C ARG A 77 -32.30 2.58 5.77
N ARG A 78 -32.15 2.65 4.44
CA ARG A 78 -32.95 1.86 3.50
C ARG A 78 -32.82 0.36 3.72
N ARG A 79 -31.61 -0.11 4.07
CA ARG A 79 -31.38 -1.51 4.41
C ARG A 79 -32.12 -1.91 5.69
N MET A 80 -32.04 -1.09 6.74
CA MET A 80 -32.75 -1.33 8.00
C MET A 80 -34.27 -1.29 7.83
N GLU A 81 -34.79 -0.37 7.02
CA GLU A 81 -36.22 -0.30 6.68
C GLU A 81 -36.65 -1.56 5.91
N ALA A 82 -35.86 -2.02 4.93
CA ALA A 82 -36.16 -3.24 4.18
C ALA A 82 -36.06 -4.52 5.04
N GLU A 83 -35.08 -4.59 5.95
CA GLU A 83 -34.93 -5.72 6.89
C GLU A 83 -36.08 -5.71 7.93
N GLY A 84 -36.47 -4.53 8.45
CA GLY A 84 -37.60 -4.40 9.38
C GLY A 84 -38.98 -4.60 8.75
N GLU A 85 -39.18 -4.21 7.49
CA GLU A 85 -40.39 -4.54 6.73
C GLU A 85 -40.47 -6.04 6.37
N ALA A 86 -39.33 -6.72 6.25
CA ALA A 86 -39.28 -8.16 6.01
C ALA A 86 -39.62 -8.97 7.26
N GLU A 87 -39.20 -8.55 8.45
CA GLU A 87 -39.61 -9.17 9.73
C GLU A 87 -41.11 -9.03 9.97
N MET A 88 -41.70 -7.85 9.74
CA MET A 88 -43.14 -7.61 9.96
C MET A 88 -44.08 -8.35 8.98
N LYS A 89 -43.58 -8.84 7.84
CA LYS A 89 -44.35 -9.68 6.89
C LYS A 89 -44.21 -11.17 7.13
N GLY A 90 -43.31 -11.59 8.02
CA GLY A 90 -43.12 -12.99 8.39
C GLY A 90 -44.01 -13.45 9.55
N GLU A 91 -44.62 -12.52 10.28
CA GLU A 91 -45.44 -12.80 11.48
C GLU A 91 -46.94 -12.50 11.32
N SER A 92 -47.40 -12.07 10.14
CA SER A 92 -48.81 -11.75 9.84
C SER A 92 -49.56 -12.88 9.14
#